data_AF-A0A497BKR4-F1
#
_entry.id   AF-A0A497BKR4-F1
#
_cell.length_a   1.000
_cell.length_b   1.000
_cell.length_c   1.000
_cell.angle_alpha   90.00
_cell.angle_beta   90.00
_cell.angle_gamma   90.00
#
_symmetry.space_group_name_H-M   'P 1'
#
loop_
_entity.id
_entity.type
_entity.pdbx_description
1 polymer ?
#
loop_
_entity_poly.entity_id
_entity_poly.type
_entity_poly.pdbx_seq_one_letter_code
_entity_poly.pdbx_strand_id
1 'polypeptide(L)'
;MPKRGQRGFTLIELLIVVAILGVLAAVIIPNVGRFFGRGEDEARRTERHNVESAVVALMTENGLSEIPNPVAYTGADGNAVNDMTAFPDSTSACGTADKLKDPDGNDYQAGLDKDGYVLYQHDITADGATSPTVNYITLSTTQYYYTCEADGTIRQWADDDTSIAANEYTD
;
A
#
# COMPACT_ATOMS: atom_id res chain seq x y z
N MET A 1 59.13 48.92 3.78
CA MET A 1 58.21 47.79 3.52
C MET A 1 56.97 48.32 2.80
N PRO A 2 56.74 48.03 1.50
CA PRO A 2 55.54 48.52 0.83
C PRO A 2 54.34 47.66 1.25
N LYS A 3 53.32 48.31 1.83
CA LYS A 3 52.03 47.70 2.14
C LYS A 3 51.31 47.41 0.81
N ARG A 4 50.99 46.14 0.57
CA ARG A 4 50.13 45.72 -0.55
C ARG A 4 48.76 46.39 -0.40
N GLY A 5 48.37 47.19 -1.40
CA GLY A 5 47.09 47.87 -1.42
C GLY A 5 45.94 46.86 -1.46
N GLN A 6 45.00 46.99 -0.52
CA GLN A 6 43.72 46.31 -0.59
C GLN A 6 42.92 46.95 -1.72
N ARG A 7 42.75 46.22 -2.83
CA ARG A 7 41.86 46.62 -3.92
C ARG A 7 40.43 46.43 -3.42
N GLY A 8 39.73 47.54 -3.16
CA GLY A 8 38.31 47.54 -2.81
C GLY A 8 37.47 47.05 -4.00
N PHE A 9 36.44 46.27 -3.70
CA PHE A 9 35.44 45.79 -4.65
C PHE A 9 34.72 46.99 -5.29
N THR A 10 34.53 46.99 -6.61
CA THR A 10 33.78 48.06 -7.26
C THR A 10 32.27 47.82 -7.14
N LEU A 11 31.49 48.91 -7.04
CA LEU A 11 30.02 48.82 -7.02
C LEU A 11 29.48 48.20 -8.33
N ILE A 12 30.16 48.43 -9.44
CA ILE A 12 29.80 47.86 -10.74
C ILE A 12 30.04 46.34 -10.80
N GLU A 13 31.12 45.84 -10.19
CA GLU A 13 31.34 44.39 -10.05
C GLU A 13 30.20 43.74 -9.26
N LEU A 14 29.79 44.37 -8.15
CA LEU A 14 28.73 43.82 -7.33
C LEU A 14 27.36 43.86 -8.04
N LEU A 15 27.11 44.90 -8.84
CA LEU A 15 25.89 45.04 -9.63
C LEU A 15 25.75 43.97 -10.72
N ILE A 16 26.83 43.66 -11.43
CA ILE A 16 26.84 42.61 -12.45
C ILE A 16 26.62 41.23 -11.82
N VAL A 17 27.22 40.98 -10.65
CA VAL A 17 27.07 39.69 -9.94
C VAL A 17 25.62 39.45 -9.54
N VAL A 18 24.95 40.42 -8.91
CA VAL A 18 23.53 40.25 -8.52
C VAL A 18 22.60 40.15 -9.74
N ALA A 19 22.93 40.82 -10.85
CA ALA A 19 22.20 40.70 -12.11
C ALA A 19 22.29 39.27 -12.68
N ILE A 20 23.50 38.68 -12.71
CA ILE A 20 23.69 37.30 -13.18
C ILE A 20 23.01 36.30 -12.23
N LEU A 21 23.15 36.47 -10.92
CA LEU A 21 22.48 35.61 -9.93
C LEU A 21 20.95 35.67 -10.07
N GLY A 22 20.37 36.83 -10.36
CA GLY A 22 18.93 36.98 -10.62
C GLY A 22 18.46 36.22 -11.86
N VAL A 23 19.22 36.27 -12.97
CA VAL A 23 18.90 35.51 -14.19
C VAL A 23 19.04 34.01 -13.97
N LEU A 24 20.12 33.57 -13.32
CA LEU A 24 20.34 32.14 -13.02
C LEU A 24 19.25 31.57 -12.11
N ALA A 25 18.85 32.31 -11.07
CA ALA A 25 17.76 31.90 -10.18
C ALA A 25 16.43 31.72 -10.95
N ALA A 26 16.12 32.60 -11.90
CA ALA A 26 14.89 32.52 -12.69
C ALA A 26 14.83 31.27 -13.60
N VAL A 27 15.98 30.81 -14.12
CA VAL A 27 16.04 29.65 -15.05
C VAL A 27 16.04 28.30 -14.32
N ILE A 28 16.55 28.24 -13.08
CA ILE A 28 16.74 26.98 -12.35
C ILE A 28 15.46 26.49 -11.63
N ILE A 29 14.58 27.41 -11.23
CA ILE A 29 13.38 27.10 -10.41
C ILE A 29 12.29 26.24 -11.10
N PRO A 30 11.97 26.35 -12.41
CA PRO A 30 10.68 25.87 -12.91
C PRO A 30 10.51 24.34 -13.00
N ASN A 31 11.51 23.52 -12.65
CA ASN A 31 11.46 22.08 -12.87
C ASN A 31 11.26 21.20 -11.63
N VAL A 32 11.27 21.72 -10.41
CA VAL A 32 11.26 20.84 -9.22
C VAL A 32 9.86 20.27 -8.91
N GLY A 33 8.79 20.99 -9.21
CA GLY A 33 7.42 20.62 -8.80
C GLY A 33 6.81 19.40 -9.51
N ARG A 34 7.18 19.13 -10.77
CA ARG A 34 6.55 18.05 -11.57
C ARG A 34 7.12 16.65 -11.29
N PHE A 35 8.27 16.56 -10.63
CA PHE A 35 8.89 15.27 -10.31
C PHE A 35 8.31 14.64 -9.04
N PHE A 36 7.83 15.44 -8.08
CA PHE A 36 7.30 14.91 -6.83
C PHE A 36 5.97 14.16 -6.99
N GLY A 37 5.02 14.68 -7.78
CA GLY A 37 3.71 14.03 -7.94
C GLY A 37 3.77 12.70 -8.71
N ARG A 38 4.63 12.59 -9.72
CA ARG A 38 4.74 11.36 -10.53
C ARG A 38 5.35 10.19 -9.75
N GLY A 39 6.28 10.47 -8.83
CA GLY A 39 6.87 9.42 -8.01
C GLY A 39 5.84 8.75 -7.09
N GLU A 40 4.95 9.57 -6.51
CA GLU A 40 3.87 9.10 -5.65
C GLU A 40 2.85 8.25 -6.42
N ASP A 41 2.40 8.71 -7.59
CA ASP A 41 1.43 7.96 -8.40
C ASP A 41 1.95 6.58 -8.83
N GLU A 42 3.23 6.50 -9.23
CA GLU A 42 3.85 5.22 -9.61
C GLU A 42 4.08 4.31 -8.40
N ALA A 43 4.44 4.87 -7.23
CA ALA A 43 4.57 4.12 -5.99
C ALA A 43 3.21 3.53 -5.56
N ARG A 44 2.14 4.34 -5.63
CA ARG A 44 0.76 3.92 -5.37
C ARG A 44 0.34 2.75 -6.26
N ARG A 45 0.57 2.86 -7.57
CA ARG A 45 0.22 1.81 -8.55
C ARG A 45 1.00 0.52 -8.29
N THR A 46 2.28 0.65 -7.93
CA THR A 46 3.13 -0.49 -7.57
C THR A 46 2.61 -1.18 -6.31
N GLU A 47 2.20 -0.42 -5.29
CA GLU A 47 1.61 -0.99 -4.07
C GLU A 47 0.31 -1.74 -4.39
N ARG A 48 -0.59 -1.14 -5.17
CA ARG A 48 -1.84 -1.82 -5.58
C ARG A 48 -1.55 -3.13 -6.31
N HIS A 49 -0.61 -3.12 -7.26
CA HIS A 49 -0.25 -4.34 -8.00
C HIS A 49 0.32 -5.44 -7.10
N ASN A 50 1.08 -5.08 -6.06
CA ASN A 50 1.57 -6.03 -5.07
C ASN A 50 0.41 -6.63 -4.25
N VAL A 51 -0.57 -5.81 -3.85
CA VAL A 51 -1.78 -6.27 -3.13
C VAL A 51 -2.63 -7.19 -4.01
N GLU A 52 -2.87 -6.82 -5.28
CA GLU A 52 -3.56 -7.65 -6.27
C GLU A 52 -2.89 -9.02 -6.42
N SER A 53 -1.57 -9.03 -6.62
CA SER A 53 -0.80 -10.27 -6.78
C SER A 53 -0.87 -11.14 -5.51
N ALA A 54 -0.84 -10.52 -4.34
CA ALA A 54 -0.94 -11.21 -3.05
C ALA A 54 -2.32 -11.85 -2.84
N VAL A 55 -3.41 -11.16 -3.18
CA VAL A 55 -4.78 -11.73 -3.10
C VAL A 55 -4.95 -12.90 -4.06
N VAL A 56 -4.46 -12.78 -5.30
CA VAL A 56 -4.50 -13.88 -6.27
C VAL A 56 -3.72 -15.10 -5.76
N ALA A 57 -2.54 -14.89 -5.18
CA ALA A 57 -1.75 -15.97 -4.58
C ALA A 57 -2.49 -16.63 -3.41
N LEU A 58 -3.04 -15.83 -2.50
CA LEU A 58 -3.84 -16.32 -1.38
C LEU A 58 -5.03 -17.17 -1.86
N MET A 59 -5.81 -16.69 -2.81
CA MET A 59 -6.96 -17.44 -3.33
C MET A 59 -6.52 -18.73 -4.02
N THR A 60 -5.43 -18.69 -4.78
CA THR A 60 -4.91 -19.87 -5.50
C THR A 60 -4.40 -20.94 -4.54
N GLU A 61 -3.59 -20.56 -3.54
CA GLU A 61 -3.01 -21.50 -2.59
C GLU A 61 -4.05 -22.08 -1.62
N ASN A 62 -5.08 -21.31 -1.27
CA ASN A 62 -6.18 -21.78 -0.44
C ASN A 62 -7.31 -22.48 -1.23
N GLY A 63 -7.20 -22.55 -2.56
CA GLY A 63 -8.22 -23.17 -3.42
C GLY A 63 -9.57 -22.43 -3.42
N LEU A 64 -9.55 -21.12 -3.18
CA LEU A 64 -10.76 -20.29 -3.13
C LEU A 64 -11.18 -19.86 -4.54
N SER A 65 -12.44 -20.12 -4.89
CA SER A 65 -13.07 -19.51 -6.07
C SER A 65 -13.63 -18.13 -5.77
N GLU A 66 -14.04 -17.91 -4.52
CA GLU A 66 -14.53 -16.63 -4.01
C GLU A 66 -14.01 -16.46 -2.57
N ILE A 67 -13.74 -15.22 -2.17
CA ILE A 67 -13.44 -14.86 -0.78
C ILE A 67 -14.77 -14.87 -0.01
N PRO A 68 -14.90 -15.64 1.09
CA PRO A 68 -16.19 -15.83 1.75
C PRO A 68 -16.77 -14.55 2.37
N ASN A 69 -15.94 -13.79 3.09
CA ASN A 69 -16.36 -12.56 3.76
C ASN A 69 -15.40 -11.41 3.40
N PRO A 70 -15.46 -10.92 2.15
CA PRO A 70 -14.49 -9.95 1.66
C PRO A 70 -14.76 -8.55 2.23
N VAL A 71 -13.70 -7.76 2.39
CA VAL A 71 -13.79 -6.31 2.63
C VAL A 71 -14.29 -5.60 1.36
N ALA A 72 -15.57 -5.76 1.05
CA ALA A 72 -16.20 -5.28 -0.17
C ALA A 72 -16.51 -3.78 -0.13
N TYR A 73 -16.49 -3.14 -1.31
CA TYR A 73 -16.89 -1.74 -1.45
C TYR A 73 -18.39 -1.53 -1.17
N THR A 74 -19.24 -2.50 -1.51
CA THR A 74 -20.70 -2.40 -1.35
C THR A 74 -21.20 -3.31 -0.23
N GLY A 75 -21.23 -2.80 1.00
CA GLY A 75 -21.73 -3.51 2.18
C GLY A 75 -21.74 -2.62 3.42
N ALA A 76 -22.55 -2.96 4.43
CA ALA A 76 -22.79 -2.12 5.61
C ALA A 76 -21.56 -1.85 6.50
N ASP A 77 -20.42 -2.48 6.18
CA ASP A 77 -19.13 -2.38 6.90
C ASP A 77 -17.96 -1.96 5.98
N GLY A 78 -18.25 -1.56 4.73
CA GLY A 78 -17.29 -1.47 3.63
C GLY A 78 -16.30 -0.31 3.70
N ASN A 79 -15.63 -0.09 4.82
CA ASN A 79 -14.47 0.80 4.88
C ASN A 79 -13.28 0.12 4.20
N ALA A 80 -12.50 0.89 3.46
CA ALA A 80 -11.25 0.40 2.93
C ALA A 80 -10.26 0.20 4.09
N VAL A 81 -9.42 -0.83 4.00
CA VAL A 81 -8.46 -1.17 5.06
C VAL A 81 -7.04 -1.15 4.53
N ASN A 82 -6.10 -0.77 5.39
CA ASN A 82 -4.66 -0.83 5.09
C ASN A 82 -3.92 -1.87 5.93
N ASP A 83 -4.63 -2.53 6.86
CA ASP A 83 -4.11 -3.61 7.70
C ASP A 83 -4.19 -4.96 6.99
N MET A 84 -3.03 -5.46 6.57
CA MET A 84 -2.90 -6.71 5.82
C MET A 84 -2.99 -7.94 6.73
N THR A 85 -3.05 -7.77 8.05
CA THR A 85 -3.39 -8.84 9.00
C THR A 85 -4.89 -9.11 9.07
N ALA A 86 -5.71 -8.25 8.47
CA ALA A 86 -7.17 -8.36 8.44
C ALA A 86 -7.75 -8.38 7.00
N PHE A 87 -6.94 -8.15 5.97
CA PHE A 87 -7.37 -8.09 4.59
C PHE A 87 -6.94 -9.35 3.80
N PRO A 88 -7.75 -9.87 2.86
CA PRO A 88 -9.08 -9.39 2.46
C PRO A 88 -10.26 -9.90 3.29
N ASP A 89 -10.05 -10.87 4.18
CA ASP A 89 -11.11 -11.45 5.01
C ASP A 89 -10.58 -11.82 6.40
N SER A 90 -10.95 -11.04 7.41
CA SER A 90 -10.61 -11.30 8.81
C SER A 90 -11.70 -12.05 9.60
N THR A 91 -12.82 -12.38 8.97
CA THR A 91 -14.05 -12.78 9.68
C THR A 91 -14.42 -14.25 9.47
N SER A 92 -13.89 -14.88 8.42
CA SER A 92 -14.04 -16.32 8.19
C SER A 92 -13.47 -17.15 9.35
N ALA A 93 -14.34 -17.72 10.17
CA ALA A 93 -13.91 -18.47 11.36
C ALA A 93 -13.46 -19.90 11.02
N CYS A 94 -12.33 -20.31 11.59
CA CYS A 94 -11.79 -21.66 11.43
C CYS A 94 -12.72 -22.73 12.04
N GLY A 95 -12.80 -23.90 11.39
CA GLY A 95 -13.70 -24.99 11.79
C GLY A 95 -15.19 -24.69 11.58
N THR A 96 -15.53 -23.63 10.84
CA THR A 96 -16.90 -23.29 10.42
C THR A 96 -17.02 -23.30 8.90
N ALA A 97 -18.22 -23.06 8.36
CA ALA A 97 -18.52 -23.18 6.93
C ALA A 97 -17.56 -22.42 6.00
N ASP A 98 -17.02 -21.29 6.44
CA ASP A 98 -16.18 -20.42 5.61
C ASP A 98 -14.70 -20.87 5.56
N LYS A 99 -14.23 -21.58 6.59
CA LYS A 99 -12.85 -22.08 6.70
C LYS A 99 -12.84 -23.47 7.37
N LEU A 100 -13.34 -24.46 6.64
CA LEU A 100 -13.45 -25.85 7.11
C LEU A 100 -12.16 -26.65 6.94
N LYS A 101 -11.56 -26.59 5.75
CA LYS A 101 -10.47 -27.48 5.35
C LYS A 101 -9.29 -26.69 4.80
N ASP A 102 -8.10 -27.17 5.10
CA ASP A 102 -6.88 -26.70 4.45
C ASP A 102 -6.73 -27.29 3.02
N PRO A 103 -5.75 -26.81 2.23
CA PRO A 103 -5.51 -27.31 0.88
C PRO A 103 -5.14 -28.80 0.79
N ASP A 104 -4.64 -29.38 1.88
CA ASP A 104 -4.30 -30.81 1.98
C ASP A 104 -5.51 -31.67 2.43
N GLY A 105 -6.64 -31.05 2.77
CA GLY A 105 -7.90 -31.67 3.14
C GLY A 105 -8.12 -31.91 4.63
N ASN A 106 -7.20 -31.46 5.48
CA ASN A 106 -7.30 -31.52 6.95
C ASN A 106 -8.30 -30.49 7.48
N ASP A 107 -8.93 -30.77 8.61
CA ASP A 107 -9.96 -29.89 9.18
C ASP A 107 -9.34 -28.83 10.09
N TYR A 108 -9.60 -27.56 9.79
CA TYR A 108 -9.26 -26.45 10.68
C TYR A 108 -10.02 -26.54 12.00
N GLN A 109 -9.39 -26.10 13.09
CA GLN A 109 -9.87 -26.23 14.46
C GLN A 109 -10.04 -24.86 15.13
N ALA A 110 -11.27 -24.57 15.51
CA ALA A 110 -11.64 -23.34 16.22
C ALA A 110 -10.77 -23.10 17.48
N GLY A 111 -10.09 -21.95 17.51
CA GLY A 111 -9.26 -21.51 18.63
C GLY A 111 -7.86 -22.16 18.69
N LEU A 112 -7.52 -23.00 17.72
CA LEU A 112 -6.19 -23.61 17.59
C LEU A 112 -5.48 -23.13 16.33
N ASP A 113 -6.20 -23.06 15.21
CA ASP A 113 -5.74 -22.44 13.97
C ASP A 113 -6.22 -20.98 13.88
N LYS A 114 -5.64 -20.18 12.98
CA LYS A 114 -6.08 -18.78 12.81
C LYS A 114 -7.33 -18.64 11.95
N ASP A 115 -8.20 -17.73 12.35
CA ASP A 115 -9.31 -17.23 11.54
C ASP A 115 -8.81 -16.40 10.35
N GLY A 116 -9.71 -16.21 9.38
CA GLY A 116 -9.53 -15.36 8.22
C GLY A 116 -8.73 -15.99 7.09
N TYR A 117 -8.87 -15.35 5.93
CA TYR A 117 -7.95 -15.47 4.80
C TYR A 117 -7.30 -14.10 4.60
N VAL A 118 -6.10 -13.94 5.17
CA VAL A 118 -5.43 -12.64 5.27
C VAL A 118 -4.08 -12.63 4.58
N LEU A 119 -3.59 -11.47 4.14
CA LEU A 119 -2.34 -11.39 3.36
C LEU A 119 -1.07 -11.48 4.21
N TYR A 120 -1.17 -11.21 5.51
CA TYR A 120 -0.03 -11.21 6.43
C TYR A 120 -0.29 -12.12 7.63
N GLN A 121 0.65 -13.03 7.89
CA GLN A 121 0.57 -14.08 8.91
C GLN A 121 -0.66 -14.98 8.78
N HIS A 122 -0.97 -15.37 7.55
CA HIS A 122 -2.02 -16.34 7.21
C HIS A 122 -1.65 -17.72 7.70
N ASP A 123 -2.64 -18.43 8.22
CA ASP A 123 -2.52 -19.84 8.57
C ASP A 123 -3.19 -20.67 7.48
N ILE A 124 -2.34 -21.38 6.71
CA ILE A 124 -2.73 -22.16 5.54
C ILE A 124 -2.86 -23.65 5.83
N THR A 125 -2.31 -24.13 6.95
CA THR A 125 -2.29 -25.56 7.29
C THR A 125 -3.14 -25.77 8.54
N ALA A 126 -4.02 -26.77 8.52
CA ALA A 126 -4.79 -27.12 9.71
C ALA A 126 -3.99 -28.09 10.59
N ASP A 127 -3.06 -27.56 11.38
CA ASP A 127 -2.17 -28.34 12.24
C ASP A 127 -2.50 -28.24 13.74
N GLY A 128 -3.52 -27.46 14.10
CA GLY A 128 -3.92 -27.22 15.49
C GLY A 128 -3.00 -26.23 16.21
N ALA A 129 -2.25 -25.42 15.47
CA ALA A 129 -1.41 -24.36 15.99
C ALA A 129 -1.54 -23.08 15.16
N THR A 130 -1.32 -21.93 15.80
CA THR A 130 -1.38 -20.62 15.11
C THR A 130 -0.10 -20.28 14.32
N SER A 131 0.78 -21.27 14.11
CA SER A 131 2.08 -21.12 13.48
C SER A 131 2.61 -22.50 13.07
N PRO A 132 3.28 -22.63 11.90
CA PRO A 132 3.83 -21.57 11.04
C PRO A 132 2.78 -20.80 10.24
N THR A 133 3.10 -19.55 9.88
CA THR A 133 2.22 -18.71 9.04
C THR A 133 2.94 -18.27 7.76
N VAL A 134 2.16 -17.94 6.74
CA VAL A 134 2.61 -17.46 5.43
C VAL A 134 2.31 -15.97 5.27
N ASN A 135 3.19 -15.26 4.57
CA ASN A 135 3.02 -13.86 4.20
C ASN A 135 2.95 -13.76 2.67
N TYR A 136 1.81 -13.35 2.14
CA TYR A 136 1.62 -13.04 0.72
C TYR A 136 2.10 -11.63 0.37
N ILE A 137 2.21 -10.76 1.38
CA ILE A 137 2.80 -9.43 1.29
C ILE A 137 3.83 -9.20 2.39
N THR A 138 4.81 -8.34 2.15
CA THR A 138 5.94 -8.13 3.07
C THR A 138 5.65 -7.22 4.25
N LEU A 139 4.62 -6.38 4.16
CA LEU A 139 4.26 -5.39 5.17
C LEU A 139 2.90 -5.74 5.79
N SER A 140 2.80 -5.64 7.11
CA SER A 140 1.52 -5.78 7.81
C SER A 140 0.58 -4.60 7.59
N THR A 141 1.12 -3.45 7.17
CA THR A 141 0.33 -2.23 6.93
C THR A 141 0.83 -1.54 5.66
N THR A 142 -0.11 -1.14 4.82
CA THR A 142 0.13 -0.45 3.55
C THR A 142 -0.04 1.06 3.69
N GLN A 143 0.48 1.82 2.73
CA GLN A 143 0.32 3.28 2.74
C GLN A 143 -1.10 3.70 2.35
N TYR A 144 -1.70 3.01 1.38
CA TYR A 144 -3.07 3.27 0.91
C TYR A 144 -4.05 2.24 1.47
N TYR A 145 -5.33 2.47 1.24
CA TYR A 145 -6.41 1.63 1.74
C TYR A 145 -7.02 0.82 0.60
N TYR A 146 -7.49 -0.39 0.90
CA TYR A 146 -7.95 -1.35 -0.10
C TYR A 146 -9.30 -1.94 0.27
N THR A 147 -10.12 -2.18 -0.76
CA THR A 147 -11.27 -3.08 -0.70
C THR A 147 -11.01 -4.24 -1.65
N CYS A 148 -11.60 -5.39 -1.33
CA CYS A 148 -11.56 -6.60 -2.16
C CYS A 148 -13.00 -7.05 -2.39
N GLU A 149 -13.37 -7.35 -3.62
CA GLU A 149 -14.65 -8.00 -3.92
C GLU A 149 -14.51 -9.53 -3.75
N ALA A 150 -15.64 -10.25 -3.71
CA ALA A 150 -15.64 -11.71 -3.55
C ALA A 150 -14.83 -12.44 -4.62
N ASP A 151 -14.73 -11.89 -5.84
CA ASP A 151 -13.96 -12.44 -6.95
C ASP A 151 -12.44 -12.13 -6.88
N GLY A 152 -11.99 -11.44 -5.83
CA GLY A 152 -10.60 -11.02 -5.67
C GLY A 152 -10.26 -9.66 -6.28
N THR A 153 -11.21 -8.97 -6.92
CA THR A 153 -10.98 -7.65 -7.52
C THR A 153 -10.61 -6.62 -6.45
N ILE A 154 -9.51 -5.90 -6.65
CA ILE A 154 -9.00 -4.89 -5.71
C ILE A 154 -9.37 -3.49 -6.17
N ARG A 155 -9.80 -2.65 -5.22
CA ARG A 155 -9.88 -1.19 -5.39
C ARG A 155 -8.98 -0.51 -4.36
N GLN A 156 -8.46 0.65 -4.72
CA GLN A 156 -7.54 1.40 -3.89
C GLN A 156 -8.10 2.77 -3.55
N TRP A 157 -7.88 3.21 -2.31
CA TRP A 157 -8.47 4.39 -1.71
C TRP A 157 -7.40 5.23 -1.00
N ALA A 158 -7.65 6.54 -0.95
CA ALA A 158 -6.79 7.50 -0.26
C ALA A 158 -6.94 7.42 1.28
N ASP A 159 -8.12 7.01 1.75
CA ASP A 159 -8.46 6.80 3.16
C ASP A 159 -9.44 5.61 3.32
N ASP A 160 -9.91 5.38 4.53
CA ASP A 160 -10.83 4.29 4.86
C ASP A 160 -12.29 4.57 4.46
N ASP A 161 -12.65 5.80 4.11
CA ASP A 161 -14.03 6.21 3.80
C ASP A 161 -14.37 5.98 2.33
N THR A 162 -15.01 4.85 2.06
CA THR A 162 -15.48 4.48 0.72
C THR A 162 -16.75 5.21 0.28
N SER A 163 -17.43 5.91 1.19
CA SER A 163 -18.63 6.67 0.82
C SER A 163 -18.30 7.88 -0.07
N ILE A 164 -17.03 8.30 -0.08
CA ILE A 164 -16.52 9.42 -0.85
C ILE A 164 -15.85 8.89 -2.12
N ALA A 165 -16.56 8.91 -3.24
CA ALA A 165 -16.04 8.45 -4.54
C ALA A 165 -14.75 9.18 -4.99
N ALA A 166 -14.49 10.40 -4.51
CA ALA A 166 -13.25 11.13 -4.80
C ALA A 166 -12.01 10.54 -4.11
N ASN A 167 -12.20 9.67 -3.12
CA ASN A 167 -11.13 8.98 -2.42
C ASN A 167 -10.68 7.71 -3.17
N GLU A 168 -11.50 7.18 -4.09
CA GLU A 168 -11.11 6.04 -4.92
C GLU A 168 -10.08 6.47 -5.98
N TYR A 169 -8.95 5.76 -6.02
CA TYR A 169 -8.01 5.90 -7.10
C TYR A 169 -8.46 5.08 -8.31
N THR A 170 -9.04 5.79 -9.28
CA THR A 170 -9.32 5.27 -10.61
C THR A 170 -8.08 5.47 -11.48
N ASP A 171 -7.55 4.38 -12.04
CA ASP A 171 -6.42 4.45 -12.99
C ASP A 171 -6.82 4.68 -14.44
#